data_AF-A0A931VV03-F1
#
_entry.id   AF-A0A931VV03-F1
#
_cell.length_a   1.000
_cell.length_b   1.000
_cell.length_c   1.000
_cell.angle_alpha   90.00
_cell.angle_beta   90.00
_cell.angle_gamma   90.00
#
_symmetry.space_group_name_H-M   'P 1'
#
loop_
_entity.id
_entity.type
_entity.pdbx_description
1 polymer ?
#
loop_
_entity_poly.entity_id
_entity_poly.type
_entity_poly.pdbx_seq_one_letter_code
_entity_poly.pdbx_strand_id
1 'polypeptide(L)'
;MILKRKEDLETFNDLFHDEFFNVDEIIYDKDKGHLILPFFKLDYDKAVVIKKILFLKKKRIPLVKYEISFSNVISYKLFDTEKIGLYDFNVISYLEKEGLLKIISSIPLELEINVSSLEIEISLINEINEFKIKYIL
;
A
#
# COMPACT_ATOMS: atom_id res chain seq x y z
N MET A 1 6.15 7.08 -7.30
CA MET A 1 6.07 6.20 -8.50
C MET A 1 4.70 6.39 -9.10
N ILE A 2 4.57 6.59 -10.42
CA ILE A 2 3.28 6.81 -11.08
C ILE A 2 3.04 5.68 -12.08
N LEU A 3 1.83 5.09 -12.05
CA LEU A 3 1.36 4.07 -12.97
C LEU A 3 0.17 4.61 -13.76
N LYS A 4 0.20 4.43 -15.08
CA LYS A 4 -0.90 4.85 -15.97
C LYS A 4 -1.39 3.76 -16.90
N ARG A 5 -0.74 2.60 -16.90
CA ARG A 5 -1.05 1.50 -17.81
C ARG A 5 -1.25 0.22 -17.02
N LYS A 6 -2.11 -0.65 -17.55
CA LYS A 6 -2.49 -1.91 -16.91
C LYS A 6 -1.30 -2.85 -16.74
N GLU A 7 -0.39 -2.85 -17.71
CA GLU A 7 0.77 -3.75 -17.72
C GLU A 7 1.72 -3.46 -16.54
N ASP A 8 1.71 -2.24 -16.02
CA ASP A 8 2.55 -1.83 -14.90
C ASP A 8 2.00 -2.35 -13.55
N LEU A 9 0.76 -2.90 -13.50
CA LEU A 9 0.14 -3.43 -12.27
C LEU A 9 0.77 -4.73 -11.76
N GLU A 10 1.35 -5.55 -12.64
CA GLU A 10 2.04 -6.77 -12.21
C GLU A 10 3.23 -6.43 -11.31
N THR A 11 4.08 -5.50 -11.76
CA THR A 11 5.20 -4.99 -10.97
C THR A 11 4.73 -4.30 -9.69
N PHE A 12 3.57 -3.63 -9.73
CA PHE A 12 2.98 -3.06 -8.52
C PHE A 12 2.62 -4.14 -7.50
N ASN A 13 1.92 -5.19 -7.91
CA ASN A 13 1.53 -6.28 -7.01
C ASN A 13 2.77 -6.91 -6.35
N ASP A 14 3.82 -7.18 -7.12
CA ASP A 14 5.07 -7.72 -6.58
C ASP A 14 5.69 -6.82 -5.51
N LEU A 15 5.60 -5.51 -5.67
CA LEU A 15 6.17 -4.53 -4.72
C LEU A 15 5.37 -4.34 -3.44
N PHE A 16 4.06 -4.60 -3.48
CA PHE A 16 3.13 -4.25 -2.41
C PHE A 16 2.43 -5.43 -1.74
N HIS A 17 2.58 -6.66 -2.24
CA HIS A 17 1.86 -7.84 -1.71
C HIS A 17 2.00 -8.05 -0.19
N ASP A 18 3.14 -7.68 0.40
CA ASP A 18 3.44 -7.81 1.83
C ASP A 18 3.14 -6.54 2.66
N GLU A 19 2.64 -5.47 2.03
CA GLU A 19 2.37 -4.20 2.70
C GLU A 19 0.92 -4.14 3.20
N PHE A 20 0.70 -3.38 4.27
CA PHE A 20 -0.58 -3.31 4.96
C PHE A 20 -1.13 -1.89 5.02
N PHE A 21 -2.45 -1.73 4.85
CA PHE A 21 -3.18 -0.48 4.98
C PHE A 21 -4.33 -0.61 5.97
N ASN A 22 -4.71 0.52 6.57
CA ASN A 22 -5.85 0.60 7.49
C ASN A 22 -7.06 1.21 6.78
N VAL A 23 -8.19 0.50 6.75
CA VAL A 23 -9.41 0.96 6.08
C VAL A 23 -10.01 2.19 6.74
N ASP A 24 -9.80 2.36 8.05
CA ASP A 24 -10.25 3.52 8.81
C ASP A 24 -9.45 4.80 8.46
N GLU A 25 -8.30 4.64 7.78
CA GLU A 25 -7.46 5.74 7.29
C GLU A 25 -7.69 6.07 5.80
N ILE A 26 -8.64 5.41 5.12
CA ILE A 26 -8.95 5.70 3.72
C ILE A 26 -9.57 7.10 3.62
N ILE A 27 -9.02 7.93 2.74
CA ILE A 27 -9.50 9.30 2.49
C ILE A 27 -10.02 9.39 1.07
N TYR A 28 -11.28 9.81 0.90
CA TYR A 28 -11.87 10.07 -0.41
C TYR A 28 -12.26 11.55 -0.55
N ASP A 29 -11.55 12.26 -1.43
CA ASP A 29 -11.91 13.61 -1.87
C ASP A 29 -12.71 13.51 -3.16
N LYS A 30 -14.04 13.53 -3.02
CA LYS A 30 -14.98 13.40 -4.14
C LYS A 30 -14.86 14.55 -5.14
N ASP A 31 -14.61 15.76 -4.67
CA ASP A 31 -14.55 16.95 -5.52
C ASP A 31 -13.31 16.93 -6.42
N LYS A 32 -12.20 16.37 -5.91
CA LYS A 32 -10.98 16.14 -6.71
C LYS A 32 -10.97 14.81 -7.45
N GLY A 33 -11.85 13.87 -7.10
CA GLY A 33 -11.82 12.50 -7.60
C GLY A 33 -10.55 11.76 -7.16
N HIS A 34 -10.13 11.94 -5.91
CA HIS A 34 -8.92 11.34 -5.36
C HIS A 34 -9.24 10.41 -4.19
N LEU A 35 -8.75 9.16 -4.24
CA LEU A 35 -8.82 8.21 -3.14
C LEU A 35 -7.41 7.91 -2.64
N ILE A 36 -7.17 8.00 -1.34
CA ILE A 36 -5.86 7.86 -0.72
C ILE A 36 -5.90 6.72 0.29
N LEU A 37 -4.96 5.78 0.16
CA LEU A 37 -4.74 4.65 1.05
C LEU A 37 -3.36 4.79 1.72
N PRO A 38 -3.29 5.26 2.96
CA PRO A 38 -2.05 5.29 3.71
C PRO A 38 -1.58 3.87 4.07
N PHE A 39 -0.27 3.64 3.99
CA PHE A 39 0.36 2.37 4.39
C PHE A 39 1.76 2.59 4.98
N PHE A 40 2.29 1.57 5.63
CA PHE A 40 3.61 1.62 6.26
C PHE A 40 4.51 0.57 5.64
N LYS A 41 5.75 0.95 5.33
CA LYS A 41 6.77 0.07 4.75
C LYS A 41 8.07 0.14 5.54
N LEU A 42 8.77 -0.98 5.64
CA LEU A 42 10.12 -1.02 6.21
C LEU A 42 11.16 -0.57 5.18
N ASP A 43 11.94 0.46 5.52
CA ASP A 43 13.01 0.98 4.66
C ASP A 43 14.33 0.25 4.96
N TYR A 44 14.54 -0.89 4.30
CA TYR A 44 15.73 -1.74 4.51
C TYR A 44 17.02 -1.08 4.04
N ASP A 45 16.97 -0.13 3.10
CA ASP A 45 18.14 0.59 2.60
C ASP A 45 18.70 1.52 3.69
N LYS A 46 17.82 2.06 4.55
CA LYS A 46 18.19 2.84 5.73
C LYS A 46 18.41 2.00 6.99
N ALA A 47 18.49 0.67 6.89
CA ALA A 47 18.67 -0.18 8.06
C ALA A 47 20.06 -0.01 8.70
N VAL A 48 20.08 0.34 9.99
CA VAL A 48 21.31 0.55 10.76
C VAL A 48 21.63 -0.67 11.62
N VAL A 49 22.86 -1.18 11.55
CA VAL A 49 23.33 -2.25 12.46
C VAL A 49 23.60 -1.64 13.84
N ILE A 50 22.87 -2.08 14.86
CA ILE A 50 23.00 -1.56 16.23
C ILE A 50 23.84 -2.47 17.14
N LYS A 51 23.94 -3.76 16.83
CA LYS A 51 24.77 -4.71 17.58
C LYS A 51 25.23 -5.85 16.68
N LYS A 52 26.46 -6.32 16.88
CA LYS A 52 26.99 -7.55 16.28
C LYS A 52 27.30 -8.55 17.40
N ILE A 53 26.75 -9.76 17.31
CA ILE A 53 27.02 -10.87 18.24
C ILE A 53 27.39 -12.07 17.39
N LEU A 54 28.70 -12.34 17.27
CA LEU A 54 29.22 -13.41 16.42
C LEU A 54 28.66 -13.30 14.97
N PHE A 55 28.04 -14.35 14.43
CA PHE A 55 27.39 -14.37 13.12
C PHE A 55 26.05 -13.62 13.08
N LEU A 56 25.52 -13.11 14.19
CA LEU A 56 24.24 -12.40 14.23
C LEU A 56 24.43 -10.87 14.23
N LYS A 57 23.72 -10.20 13.32
CA LYS A 57 23.59 -8.74 13.27
C LYS A 57 22.19 -8.34 13.74
N LYS A 58 22.13 -7.47 14.75
CA LYS A 58 20.89 -6.80 15.15
C LYS A 58 20.78 -5.50 14.36
N LYS A 59 19.75 -5.37 13.52
CA LYS A 59 19.46 -4.17 12.74
C LYS A 59 18.24 -3.43 13.29
N ARG A 60 18.29 -2.10 13.20
CA ARG A 60 17.18 -1.17 13.41
C ARG A 60 16.74 -0.68 12.03
N ILE A 61 15.52 -1.00 11.62
CA ILE A 61 14.98 -0.69 10.29
C ILE A 61 13.89 0.37 10.47
N PRO A 62 13.98 1.55 9.84
CA PRO A 62 12.95 2.57 9.90
C PRO A 62 11.61 2.05 9.35
N LEU A 63 10.53 2.43 10.00
CA LEU A 63 9.17 2.30 9.48
C LEU A 63 8.78 3.64 8.86
N VAL A 64 8.43 3.63 7.58
CA VAL A 64 8.18 4.83 6.79
C VAL A 64 6.73 4.82 6.33
N LYS A 65 6.04 5.98 6.41
CA LYS A 65 4.65 6.11 5.99
C LYS A 65 4.57 6.62 4.56
N TYR A 66 3.91 5.85 3.73
CA TYR A 66 3.62 6.14 2.34
C TYR A 66 2.10 6.24 2.16
N GLU A 67 1.70 6.70 0.98
CA GLU A 67 0.33 6.60 0.50
C GLU A 67 0.29 6.07 -0.92
N ILE A 68 -0.77 5.33 -1.23
CA ILE A 68 -1.20 5.05 -2.59
C ILE A 68 -2.37 5.99 -2.87
N SER A 69 -2.23 6.82 -3.89
CA SER A 69 -3.28 7.71 -4.35
C SER A 69 -3.81 7.24 -5.70
N PHE A 70 -5.13 7.19 -5.83
CA PHE A 70 -5.84 6.89 -7.06
C PHE A 70 -6.48 8.18 -7.54
N SER A 71 -6.14 8.61 -8.75
CA SER A 71 -6.74 9.78 -9.39
C SER A 71 -7.90 9.37 -10.28
N ASN A 72 -8.73 10.34 -10.67
CA ASN A 72 -9.88 10.14 -11.56
C ASN A 72 -10.95 9.17 -11.00
N VAL A 73 -11.09 9.12 -9.67
CA VAL A 73 -12.01 8.25 -8.95
C VAL A 73 -13.44 8.83 -8.97
N ILE A 74 -14.34 8.08 -9.59
CA ILE A 74 -15.77 8.40 -9.69
C ILE A 74 -16.51 7.96 -8.42
N SER A 75 -16.20 6.76 -7.92
CA SER A 75 -16.77 6.20 -6.70
C SER A 75 -15.93 5.02 -6.19
N TYR A 76 -16.11 4.65 -4.94
CA TYR A 76 -15.56 3.40 -4.40
C TYR A 76 -16.59 2.67 -3.55
N LYS A 77 -16.40 1.36 -3.37
CA LYS A 77 -17.16 0.51 -2.46
C LYS A 77 -16.20 -0.38 -1.69
N LEU A 78 -16.44 -0.50 -0.40
CA LEU A 78 -15.67 -1.39 0.48
C LEU A 78 -16.57 -2.52 0.95
N PHE A 79 -16.14 -3.76 0.70
CA PHE A 79 -16.77 -4.98 1.18
C PHE A 79 -15.85 -5.59 2.23
N ASP A 80 -16.16 -5.36 3.50
CA ASP A 80 -15.38 -5.84 4.64
C ASP A 80 -16.25 -6.68 5.56
N THR A 81 -16.11 -8.01 5.48
CA THR A 81 -16.86 -8.94 6.33
C THR A 81 -16.23 -9.12 7.71
N GLU A 82 -14.90 -8.95 7.80
CA GLU A 82 -14.13 -9.28 9.00
C GLU A 82 -13.99 -8.10 9.97
N LYS A 83 -14.02 -6.86 9.47
CA LYS A 83 -13.97 -5.61 10.25
C LYS A 83 -12.78 -5.53 11.21
N ILE A 84 -11.60 -5.96 10.76
CA ILE A 84 -10.36 -5.95 11.56
C ILE A 84 -9.54 -4.67 11.40
N GLY A 85 -9.92 -3.79 10.48
CA GLY A 85 -9.27 -2.50 10.23
C GLY A 85 -8.03 -2.60 9.33
N LEU A 86 -7.11 -3.51 9.64
CA LEU A 86 -5.82 -3.63 8.96
C LEU A 86 -5.78 -4.80 7.97
N TYR A 87 -5.44 -4.53 6.71
CA TYR A 87 -5.43 -5.50 5.61
C TYR A 87 -4.19 -5.38 4.74
N ASP A 88 -3.81 -6.44 4.05
CA ASP A 88 -2.71 -6.50 3.10
C ASP A 88 -3.14 -6.17 1.66
N PHE A 89 -2.19 -5.79 0.81
CA PHE A 89 -2.43 -5.60 -0.62
C PHE A 89 -2.18 -6.88 -1.43
N ASN A 90 -2.96 -7.94 -1.21
CA ASN A 90 -2.72 -9.23 -1.88
C ASN A 90 -2.78 -9.14 -3.41
N VAL A 91 -3.87 -8.59 -3.98
CA VAL A 91 -4.03 -8.46 -5.44
C VAL A 91 -4.67 -7.13 -5.80
N ILE A 92 -4.05 -6.40 -6.73
CA ILE A 92 -4.63 -5.24 -7.40
C ILE A 92 -4.82 -5.56 -8.88
N SER A 93 -6.05 -5.37 -9.36
CA SER A 93 -6.43 -5.66 -10.74
C SER A 93 -7.23 -4.52 -11.35
N TYR A 94 -7.17 -4.40 -12.69
CA TYR A 94 -7.90 -3.37 -13.43
C TYR A 94 -8.62 -3.97 -14.63
N LEU A 95 -9.94 -3.80 -14.64
CA LEU A 95 -10.85 -4.17 -15.72
C LEU A 95 -11.09 -2.94 -16.60
N GLU A 96 -10.20 -2.75 -17.58
CA GLU A 96 -10.16 -1.53 -18.42
C GLU A 96 -11.48 -1.20 -19.10
N LYS A 97 -12.20 -2.21 -19.61
CA LYS A 97 -13.50 -2.00 -20.28
C LYS A 97 -14.56 -1.42 -19.35
N GLU A 98 -14.42 -1.65 -18.05
CA GLU A 98 -15.37 -1.23 -17.01
C GLU A 98 -14.88 0.01 -16.26
N GLY A 99 -13.61 0.39 -16.42
CA GLY A 99 -13.00 1.42 -15.57
C GLY A 99 -12.95 1.01 -14.10
N LEU A 100 -12.86 -0.29 -13.80
CA LEU A 100 -12.96 -0.82 -12.45
C LEU A 100 -11.61 -1.35 -11.95
N LEU A 101 -11.09 -0.72 -10.90
CA LEU A 101 -9.94 -1.20 -10.15
C LEU A 101 -10.42 -1.96 -8.91
N LYS A 102 -9.80 -3.11 -8.63
CA LYS A 102 -10.11 -3.93 -7.44
C LYS A 102 -8.86 -4.16 -6.63
N ILE A 103 -8.94 -3.94 -5.33
CA ILE A 103 -7.95 -4.37 -4.34
C ILE A 103 -8.57 -5.49 -3.52
N ILE A 104 -7.92 -6.64 -3.49
CA ILE A 104 -8.33 -7.82 -2.74
C ILE A 104 -7.21 -8.13 -1.75
N SER A 105 -7.57 -8.38 -0.49
CA SER A 105 -6.63 -8.77 0.58
C SER A 105 -6.67 -10.28 0.86
N SER A 106 -5.70 -10.79 1.62
CA SER A 106 -5.66 -12.21 2.02
C SER A 106 -6.73 -12.55 3.07
N ILE A 107 -7.03 -11.59 3.94
CA ILE A 107 -8.20 -11.64 4.83
C ILE A 107 -9.39 -11.07 4.03
N PRO A 108 -10.59 -11.69 4.01
CA PRO A 108 -11.68 -11.27 3.13
C PRO A 108 -12.05 -9.78 3.23
N LEU A 109 -11.51 -9.01 2.28
CA LEU A 109 -11.89 -7.65 1.99
C LEU A 109 -11.69 -7.37 0.50
N GLU A 110 -12.63 -6.64 -0.06
CA GLU A 110 -12.61 -6.18 -1.44
C GLU A 110 -12.91 -4.68 -1.49
N LEU A 111 -11.99 -3.92 -2.10
CA LEU A 111 -12.16 -2.50 -2.38
C LEU A 111 -12.32 -2.33 -3.89
N GLU A 112 -13.52 -1.97 -4.31
CA GLU A 112 -13.84 -1.64 -5.69
C GLU A 112 -13.74 -0.13 -5.91
N ILE A 113 -12.97 0.31 -6.91
CA ILE A 113 -12.72 1.71 -7.22
C ILE A 113 -13.06 1.93 -8.68
N ASN A 114 -14.12 2.69 -8.95
CA ASN A 114 -14.50 3.07 -10.30
C ASN A 114 -13.74 4.33 -10.69
N VAL A 115 -12.99 4.27 -11.79
CA VAL A 115 -12.16 5.36 -12.29
C VAL A 115 -12.52 5.68 -13.74
N SER A 116 -12.39 6.94 -14.16
CA SER A 116 -12.50 7.29 -15.59
C SER A 116 -11.22 6.99 -16.37
N SER A 117 -10.08 6.92 -15.68
CA SER A 117 -8.78 6.55 -16.24
C SER A 117 -7.85 6.03 -15.15
N LEU A 118 -7.03 5.02 -15.48
CA LEU A 118 -6.07 4.45 -14.55
C LEU A 118 -4.92 5.44 -14.28
N GLU A 119 -4.83 5.92 -13.05
CA GLU A 119 -3.70 6.71 -12.58
C GLU A 119 -3.49 6.46 -11.08
N ILE A 120 -2.38 5.78 -10.76
CA ILE A 120 -2.00 5.42 -9.40
C ILE A 120 -0.65 6.07 -9.09
N GLU A 121 -0.55 6.79 -7.98
CA GLU A 121 0.70 7.36 -7.51
C GLU A 121 1.03 6.90 -6.10
N ILE A 122 2.27 6.47 -5.90
CA ILE A 122 2.84 6.26 -4.57
C ILE A 122 3.74 7.42 -4.21
N SER A 123 3.46 8.04 -3.06
CA SER A 123 4.22 9.15 -2.51
C SER A 123 4.68 8.82 -1.07
N LEU A 124 5.81 9.41 -0.69
CA LEU A 124 6.32 9.36 0.68
C LEU A 124 5.66 10.49 1.46
N ILE A 125 4.94 10.18 2.55
CA ILE A 125 4.33 11.21 3.41
C ILE A 125 5.37 11.72 4.41
N ASN A 126 5.93 10.80 5.21
CA ASN A 126 6.86 11.17 6.28
C ASN A 126 7.74 9.99 6.69
N GLU A 127 8.96 10.30 7.12
CA GLU A 127 9.79 9.34 7.83
C GLU A 127 9.34 9.30 9.29
N ILE A 128 8.75 8.18 9.71
CA ILE A 128 8.35 8.03 11.11
C ILE A 128 9.57 7.56 11.89
N ASN A 129 9.80 8.16 13.06
CA ASN A 129 10.84 7.75 14.01
C ASN A 129 10.50 6.42 14.72
N GLU A 130 9.71 5.55 14.09
CA GLU A 130 9.42 4.20 14.54
C GLU A 130 10.36 3.24 13.85
N PHE A 131 10.83 2.24 14.59
CA PHE A 131 11.81 1.31 14.06
C PHE A 131 11.48 -0.10 14.51
N LYS A 132 11.58 -1.04 13.58
CA LYS A 132 11.55 -2.46 13.91
C LYS A 132 12.97 -2.98 14.13
N ILE A 133 13.12 -3.80 15.17
CA ILE A 133 14.37 -4.50 15.45
C ILE A 133 14.29 -5.88 14.80
N LYS A 134 15.30 -6.22 13.98
CA LYS A 134 15.40 -7.54 13.33
C LYS A 134 16.79 -8.13 13.58
N TYR A 135 16.84 -9.42 13.87
CA TYR A 135 18.09 -10.19 13.91
C TYR A 135 18.28 -10.86 12.55
N ILE A 136 19.47 -10.71 11.97
CA ILE A 136 19.83 -11.27 10.67
C ILE A 136 21.16 -12.00 10.83
N LEU A 137 21.28 -13.20 10.27
CA LEU A 137 22.53 -13.97 10.19
C LEU A 137 23.51 -13.36 9.17
#